data_AF-A0A453L0P4-F1
#
_entry.id   AF-A0A453L0P4-F1
#
_cell.length_a   1.000
_cell.length_b   1.000
_cell.length_c   1.000
_cell.angle_alpha   90.00
_cell.angle_beta   90.00
_cell.angle_gamma   90.00
#
_symmetry.space_group_name_H-M   'P 1'
#
loop_
_entity.id
_entity.type
_entity.pdbx_description
1 polymer ?
#
loop_
_entity_poly.entity_id
_entity_poly.type
_entity_poly.pdbx_seq_one_letter_code
_entity_poly.pdbx_strand_id
1 'polypeptide(L)'
;QGTRSALYSNDRESISVTVEEVTPRAVGALVALYERAVGIYASLVNINAYHQPGVEAGKKAAGEVLALQKRVLTVLNEASCKDPAEPLTLEQIADRCHCPEDIEMIYKIIQHMAANDRALIAEGSCGSPRSVKVYLGECNVDDL
;
A
#
# COMPACT_ATOMS: atom_id res chain seq x y z
N GLN A 1 -11.92 -20.66 29.72
CA GLN A 1 -12.10 -19.94 31.01
C GLN A 1 -10.77 -19.43 31.57
N GLY A 2 -9.70 -20.24 31.59
CA GLY A 2 -8.37 -19.80 32.07
C GLY A 2 -7.81 -18.54 31.40
N THR A 3 -7.91 -18.42 30.06
CA THR A 3 -7.47 -17.21 29.33
C THR A 3 -8.22 -15.95 29.76
N ARG A 4 -9.53 -16.05 30.02
CA ARG A 4 -10.33 -14.92 30.50
C ARG A 4 -9.89 -14.48 31.89
N SER A 5 -9.66 -15.43 32.79
CA SER A 5 -9.14 -15.15 34.13
C SER A 5 -7.75 -14.51 34.09
N ALA A 6 -6.87 -14.97 33.19
CA ALA A 6 -5.54 -14.40 33.01
C ALA A 6 -5.58 -12.96 32.44
N LEU A 7 -6.51 -12.65 31.52
CA LEU A 7 -6.71 -11.29 31.04
C LEU A 7 -7.21 -10.39 32.17
N TYR A 8 -8.20 -10.85 32.93
CA TYR A 8 -8.74 -10.10 34.06
C TYR A 8 -7.69 -9.82 35.14
N SER A 9 -6.84 -10.79 35.46
CA SER A 9 -5.73 -10.60 36.42
C SER A 9 -4.62 -9.65 35.94
N ASN A 10 -4.62 -9.31 34.64
CA ASN A 10 -3.70 -8.33 34.05
C ASN A 10 -4.43 -7.01 33.72
N ASP A 11 -5.57 -6.73 34.38
CA ASP A 11 -6.40 -5.55 34.17
C ASP A 11 -6.85 -5.35 32.71
N ARG A 12 -7.06 -6.47 31.99
CA ARG A 12 -7.58 -6.46 30.61
C ARG A 12 -9.04 -6.89 30.60
N GLU A 13 -9.90 -5.95 30.24
CA GLU A 13 -11.32 -6.18 30.07
C GLU A 13 -11.61 -7.18 28.94
N SER A 14 -12.67 -7.97 29.10
CA SER A 14 -13.12 -8.92 28.08
C SER A 14 -14.61 -9.13 28.12
N ILE A 15 -15.20 -9.36 26.95
CA ILE A 15 -16.62 -9.69 26.77
C ILE A 15 -16.70 -11.08 26.15
N SER A 16 -17.65 -11.90 26.59
CA SER A 16 -17.89 -13.23 26.03
C SER A 16 -19.34 -13.33 25.55
N VAL A 17 -19.52 -13.67 24.27
CA VAL A 17 -20.82 -14.02 23.68
C VAL A 17 -20.80 -15.52 23.40
N THR A 18 -21.74 -16.26 23.97
CA THR A 18 -21.80 -17.73 23.85
C THR A 18 -23.02 -18.12 23.03
N VAL A 19 -22.82 -19.06 22.10
CA VAL A 19 -23.88 -19.73 21.33
C VAL A 19 -23.78 -21.23 21.60
N GLU A 20 -24.92 -21.91 21.62
CA GLU A 20 -24.98 -23.35 21.91
C GLU A 20 -24.38 -24.19 20.77
N GLU A 21 -24.66 -23.83 19.52
CA GLU A 21 -24.15 -24.48 18.32
C GLU A 21 -24.00 -23.47 17.17
N VAL A 22 -23.04 -23.74 16.27
CA VAL A 22 -22.83 -22.95 15.05
C VAL A 22 -23.88 -23.34 14.00
N THR A 23 -25.03 -22.69 14.06
CA THR A 23 -26.11 -22.86 13.08
C THR A 23 -26.30 -21.59 12.24
N PRO A 24 -26.92 -21.67 11.05
CA PRO A 24 -27.22 -20.48 10.25
C PRO A 24 -28.00 -19.41 11.03
N ARG A 25 -28.91 -19.84 11.90
CA ARG A 25 -29.66 -18.95 12.80
C ARG A 25 -28.74 -18.24 13.80
N ALA A 26 -27.84 -18.97 14.46
CA ALA A 26 -26.92 -18.39 15.44
C ALA A 26 -25.95 -17.39 14.79
N VAL A 27 -25.42 -17.72 13.61
CA VAL A 27 -24.54 -16.82 12.84
C VAL A 27 -25.30 -15.55 12.41
N GLY A 28 -26.51 -15.68 11.87
CA GLY A 28 -27.33 -14.52 11.51
C GLY A 28 -27.67 -13.62 12.70
N ALA A 29 -27.94 -14.21 13.87
CA ALA A 29 -28.16 -13.45 15.10
C ALA A 29 -26.91 -12.67 15.54
N LEU A 30 -25.72 -13.27 15.41
CA LEU A 30 -24.45 -12.61 15.73
C LEU A 30 -24.14 -11.44 14.76
N VAL A 31 -24.34 -11.64 13.45
CA VAL A 31 -24.18 -10.56 12.46
C VAL A 31 -25.08 -9.39 12.83
N ALA A 32 -26.38 -9.66 13.03
CA ALA A 32 -27.34 -8.64 13.36
C ALA A 32 -27.04 -7.95 14.72
N LEU A 33 -26.52 -8.70 15.71
CA LEU A 33 -26.07 -8.14 16.99
C LEU A 33 -24.97 -7.11 16.78
N TYR A 34 -23.93 -7.45 16.02
CA TYR A 34 -22.80 -6.55 15.78
C TYR A 34 -23.15 -5.36 14.89
N GLU A 35 -24.01 -5.54 13.87
CA GLU A 35 -24.51 -4.42 13.06
C GLU A 35 -25.22 -3.37 13.93
N ARG A 36 -26.10 -3.79 14.83
CA ARG A 36 -26.78 -2.89 15.77
C ARG A 36 -25.82 -2.28 16.79
N ALA A 37 -24.88 -3.06 17.32
CA ALA A 37 -23.91 -2.57 18.28
C ALA A 37 -23.04 -1.45 17.69
N VAL A 38 -22.56 -1.60 16.46
CA VAL A 38 -21.80 -0.57 15.75
C VAL A 38 -22.64 0.70 15.54
N GLY A 39 -23.88 0.55 15.08
CA GLY A 39 -24.79 1.69 14.87
C GLY A 39 -25.08 2.47 16.15
N ILE A 40 -25.37 1.77 17.25
CA ILE A 40 -25.60 2.39 18.56
C ILE A 40 -24.33 3.08 19.06
N TYR A 41 -23.17 2.41 18.99
CA TYR A 41 -21.90 2.99 19.41
C TYR A 41 -21.58 4.28 18.66
N ALA A 42 -21.77 4.29 17.34
CA ALA A 42 -21.56 5.49 16.53
C ALA A 42 -22.50 6.64 16.90
N SER A 43 -23.75 6.33 17.24
CA SER A 43 -24.70 7.31 17.78
C SER A 43 -24.25 7.87 19.14
N LEU A 44 -23.63 7.05 20.01
CA LEU A 44 -23.14 7.47 21.32
C LEU A 44 -21.93 8.41 21.22
N VAL A 45 -21.04 8.18 20.26
CA VAL A 45 -19.83 9.00 20.05
C VAL A 45 -20.00 10.07 18.97
N ASN A 46 -21.22 10.26 18.46
CA ASN A 46 -21.60 11.26 17.46
C ASN A 46 -20.77 11.19 16.16
N ILE A 47 -20.61 9.99 15.62
CA ILE A 47 -19.99 9.76 14.30
C ILE A 47 -20.99 9.03 13.37
N ASN A 48 -20.79 9.15 12.07
CA ASN A 48 -21.58 8.40 11.11
C ASN A 48 -20.89 7.04 10.82
N ALA A 49 -21.52 5.93 11.21
CA ALA A 49 -21.03 4.57 10.97
C ALA A 49 -21.12 4.12 9.50
N TYR A 50 -21.87 4.83 8.66
CA TYR A 50 -22.30 4.35 7.35
C TYR A 50 -21.53 4.97 6.18
N HIS A 51 -20.53 5.81 6.46
CA HIS A 51 -19.70 6.42 5.42
C HIS A 51 -18.20 6.13 5.62
N GLN A 52 -17.45 6.06 4.52
CA GLN A 52 -16.02 5.73 4.56
C GLN A 52 -15.19 6.69 3.71
N PRO A 53 -15.14 8.00 4.07
CA PRO A 53 -14.54 9.03 3.22
C PRO A 53 -13.03 8.85 2.98
N GLY A 54 -12.31 8.24 3.92
CA GLY A 54 -10.87 8.00 3.81
C GLY A 54 -10.47 7.03 2.69
N VAL A 55 -11.39 6.18 2.21
CA VAL A 55 -11.10 5.22 1.14
C VAL A 55 -10.88 5.91 -0.19
N GLU A 56 -11.67 6.94 -0.50
CA GLU A 56 -11.55 7.65 -1.77
C GLU A 56 -10.25 8.46 -1.84
N ALA A 57 -9.84 9.07 -0.72
CA ALA A 57 -8.54 9.72 -0.62
C ALA A 57 -7.39 8.71 -0.82
N GLY A 58 -7.48 7.52 -0.22
CA GLY A 58 -6.49 6.45 -0.40
C GLY A 58 -6.41 5.94 -1.85
N LYS A 59 -7.56 5.74 -2.51
CA LYS A 59 -7.60 5.37 -3.94
C LYS A 59 -6.99 6.44 -4.83
N LYS A 60 -7.27 7.71 -4.56
CA LYS A 60 -6.70 8.83 -5.35
C LYS A 60 -5.18 8.87 -5.21
N ALA A 61 -4.68 8.81 -3.97
CA ALA A 61 -3.24 8.79 -3.70
C ALA A 61 -2.57 7.57 -4.37
N ALA A 62 -3.16 6.39 -4.29
CA ALA A 62 -2.66 5.20 -4.99
C ALA A 62 -2.66 5.38 -6.52
N GLY A 63 -3.68 6.01 -7.08
CA GLY A 63 -3.77 6.33 -8.51
C GLY A 63 -2.66 7.27 -8.97
N GLU A 64 -2.30 8.28 -8.17
CA GLU A 64 -1.18 9.19 -8.45
C GLU A 64 0.16 8.44 -8.48
N VAL A 65 0.38 7.50 -7.55
CA VAL A 65 1.57 6.65 -7.53
C VAL A 65 1.64 5.74 -8.77
N LEU A 66 0.52 5.14 -9.17
CA LEU A 66 0.45 4.30 -10.38
C LEU A 66 0.73 5.11 -11.65
N ALA A 67 0.22 6.35 -11.73
CA ALA A 67 0.50 7.24 -12.86
C ALA A 67 2.00 7.60 -12.93
N LEU A 68 2.62 7.92 -11.79
CA LEU A 68 4.06 8.17 -11.70
C LEU A 68 4.86 6.93 -12.10
N GLN A 69 4.47 5.73 -11.66
CA GLN A 69 5.13 4.48 -12.04
C GLN A 69 5.12 4.25 -13.55
N LYS A 70 3.97 4.51 -14.22
CA LYS A 70 3.88 4.42 -15.69
C LYS A 70 4.85 5.39 -16.38
N ARG A 71 4.94 6.65 -15.90
CA ARG A 71 5.90 7.63 -16.47
C ARG A 71 7.36 7.19 -16.27
N VAL A 72 7.71 6.70 -15.08
CA VAL A 72 9.06 6.20 -14.79
C VAL A 72 9.42 5.05 -15.73
N LEU A 73 8.51 4.10 -15.94
CA LEU A 73 8.68 3.02 -16.91
C LEU A 73 8.90 3.54 -18.34
N THR A 74 8.11 4.52 -18.79
CA THR A 74 8.29 5.14 -20.11
C THR A 74 9.67 5.78 -20.24
N VAL A 75 10.11 6.55 -19.25
CA VAL A 75 11.43 7.20 -19.26
C VAL A 75 12.58 6.17 -19.27
N LEU A 76 12.46 5.08 -18.50
CA LEU A 76 13.46 4.02 -18.49
C LEU A 76 13.49 3.26 -19.84
N ASN A 77 12.33 2.99 -20.44
CA ASN A 77 12.24 2.37 -21.76
C ASN A 77 12.89 3.26 -22.85
N GLU A 78 12.59 4.55 -22.89
CA GLU A 78 13.19 5.50 -23.83
C GLU A 78 14.71 5.62 -23.68
N ALA A 79 15.22 5.56 -22.45
CA ALA A 79 16.65 5.59 -22.18
C ALA A 79 17.36 4.30 -22.60
N SER A 80 16.68 3.15 -22.48
CA SER A 80 17.20 1.85 -22.91
C SER A 80 17.29 1.71 -24.43
N CYS A 81 16.51 2.49 -25.20
CA CYS A 81 16.53 2.47 -26.67
C CYS A 81 17.70 3.26 -27.29
N LYS A 82 18.51 3.95 -26.48
CA LYS A 82 19.72 4.66 -26.96
C LYS A 82 20.91 3.72 -26.87
N ASP A 83 21.75 3.71 -27.91
CA ASP A 83 22.99 2.93 -27.94
C ASP A 83 24.19 3.86 -27.71
N PRO A 84 24.94 3.74 -26.59
CA PRO A 84 24.79 2.77 -25.50
C PRO A 84 23.72 3.17 -24.46
N ALA A 85 23.15 2.15 -23.79
CA ALA A 85 22.15 2.35 -22.73
C ALA A 85 22.77 3.11 -21.55
N GLU A 86 22.29 4.33 -21.31
CA GLU A 86 22.82 5.23 -20.28
C GLU A 86 22.07 5.03 -18.95
N PRO A 87 22.78 4.77 -17.82
CA PRO A 87 22.15 4.72 -16.51
C PRO A 87 21.61 6.08 -16.12
N LEU A 88 20.38 6.13 -15.62
CA LEU A 88 19.79 7.38 -15.15
C LEU A 88 19.90 7.51 -13.63
N THR A 89 20.25 8.70 -13.16
CA THR A 89 20.10 9.07 -11.75
C THR A 89 18.63 9.34 -11.43
N LEU A 90 18.25 9.25 -10.15
CA LEU A 90 16.89 9.62 -9.74
C LEU A 90 16.52 11.06 -10.11
N GLU A 91 17.49 11.99 -10.10
CA GLU A 91 17.28 13.39 -10.48
C GLU A 91 16.95 13.50 -11.97
N GLN A 92 17.69 12.80 -12.83
CA GLN A 92 17.41 12.77 -14.28
C GLN A 92 16.04 12.12 -14.58
N ILE A 93 15.65 11.08 -13.83
CA ILE A 93 14.33 10.45 -13.96
C ILE A 93 13.24 11.43 -13.51
N ALA A 94 13.43 12.12 -12.38
CA ALA A 94 12.49 13.09 -11.85
C ALA A 94 12.29 14.29 -12.80
N ASP A 95 13.39 14.80 -13.37
CA ASP A 95 13.36 15.88 -14.35
C ASP A 95 12.61 15.48 -15.63
N ARG A 96 12.89 14.29 -16.16
CA ARG A 96 12.19 13.74 -17.35
C ARG A 96 10.73 13.39 -17.08
N CYS A 97 10.39 13.03 -15.84
CA CYS A 97 9.02 12.82 -15.39
C CYS A 97 8.30 14.14 -15.05
N HIS A 98 9.00 15.28 -15.08
CA HIS A 98 8.51 16.60 -14.65
C HIS A 98 8.01 16.62 -13.20
N CYS A 99 8.62 15.83 -12.30
CA CYS A 99 8.23 15.72 -10.89
C CYS A 99 9.47 15.72 -9.96
N PRO A 100 10.19 16.86 -9.84
CA PRO A 100 11.40 16.96 -9.03
C PRO A 100 11.17 16.83 -7.52
N GLU A 101 9.94 17.08 -7.05
CA GLU A 101 9.59 16.96 -5.63
C GLU A 101 9.31 15.51 -5.18
N ASP A 102 9.07 14.59 -6.13
CA ASP A 102 8.64 13.21 -5.85
C ASP A 102 9.80 12.20 -5.83
N ILE A 103 11.03 12.64 -5.55
CA ILE A 103 12.24 11.79 -5.61
C ILE A 103 12.12 10.56 -4.70
N GLU A 104 11.58 10.72 -3.48
CA GLU A 104 11.38 9.59 -2.57
C GLU A 104 10.40 8.57 -3.16
N MET A 105 9.34 9.04 -3.82
CA MET A 105 8.33 8.16 -4.41
C MET A 105 8.89 7.43 -5.62
N ILE A 106 9.66 8.11 -6.47
CA ILE A 106 10.38 7.51 -7.59
C ILE A 106 11.34 6.43 -7.09
N TYR A 107 12.10 6.70 -6.03
CA TYR A 107 12.99 5.72 -5.42
C TYR A 107 12.24 4.47 -4.96
N LYS A 108 11.12 4.63 -4.23
CA LYS A 108 10.29 3.50 -3.77
C LYS A 108 9.68 2.72 -4.93
N ILE A 109 9.24 3.40 -5.99
CA ILE A 109 8.74 2.75 -7.21
C ILE A 109 9.83 1.91 -7.86
N ILE A 110 11.04 2.44 -8.00
CA ILE A 110 12.17 1.73 -8.59
C ILE A 110 12.59 0.55 -7.71
N GLN A 111 12.61 0.72 -6.40
CA GLN A 111 12.90 -0.38 -5.46
C GLN A 111 11.86 -1.50 -5.60
N HIS A 112 10.57 -1.14 -5.71
CA HIS A 112 9.50 -2.10 -5.97
C HIS A 112 9.67 -2.78 -7.34
N MET A 113 10.02 -2.04 -8.39
CA MET A 113 10.26 -2.60 -9.72
C MET A 113 11.47 -3.53 -9.76
N ALA A 114 12.56 -3.18 -9.07
CA ALA A 114 13.74 -4.01 -8.97
C ALA A 114 13.50 -5.30 -8.18
N ALA A 115 12.67 -5.24 -7.13
CA ALA A 115 12.24 -6.44 -6.40
C ALA A 115 11.33 -7.38 -7.23
N ASN A 116 10.79 -6.90 -8.35
CA ASN A 116 9.96 -7.67 -9.29
C ASN A 116 10.66 -7.87 -10.64
N ASP A 117 12.00 -7.77 -10.70
CA ASP A 117 12.82 -8.00 -11.90
C ASP A 117 12.52 -7.08 -13.11
N ARG A 118 11.88 -5.92 -12.88
CA ARG A 118 11.51 -4.94 -13.93
C ARG A 118 12.49 -3.77 -14.06
N ALA A 119 13.45 -3.66 -13.15
CA ALA A 119 14.50 -2.64 -13.16
C ALA A 119 15.76 -3.19 -12.49
N LEU A 120 16.94 -2.70 -12.90
CA LEU A 120 18.21 -3.03 -12.29
C LEU A 120 18.79 -1.79 -11.62
N ILE A 121 19.12 -1.89 -10.34
CA ILE A 121 19.84 -0.84 -9.61
C ILE A 121 21.33 -1.12 -9.75
N ALA A 122 22.06 -0.30 -10.50
CA ALA A 122 23.46 -0.56 -10.83
C ALA A 122 24.46 -0.02 -9.81
N GLU A 123 24.22 1.17 -9.27
CA GLU A 123 25.09 1.81 -8.29
C GLU A 123 24.24 2.55 -7.25
N GLY A 124 24.69 2.61 -5.99
CA GLY A 124 24.08 3.42 -4.94
C GLY A 124 23.87 2.69 -3.61
N SER A 125 23.88 3.45 -2.52
CA SER A 125 23.54 2.94 -1.19
C SER A 125 22.05 3.13 -0.93
N CYS A 126 21.37 2.10 -0.43
CA CYS A 126 19.96 2.17 -0.04
C CYS A 126 19.67 3.22 1.05
N GLY A 127 20.70 3.67 1.78
CA GLY A 127 20.63 4.75 2.77
C GLY A 127 20.84 6.15 2.20
N SER A 128 21.09 6.31 0.89
CA SER A 128 21.28 7.60 0.23
C SER A 128 20.65 7.60 -1.16
N PRO A 129 19.33 7.89 -1.27
CA PRO A 129 18.56 7.75 -2.51
C PRO A 129 19.19 8.48 -3.70
N ARG A 130 19.81 9.65 -3.48
CA ARG A 130 20.44 10.46 -4.53
C ARG A 130 21.65 9.80 -5.20
N SER A 131 22.26 8.79 -4.57
CA SER A 131 23.41 8.06 -5.14
C SER A 131 23.00 6.96 -6.12
N VAL A 132 21.69 6.72 -6.29
CA VAL A 132 21.17 5.55 -6.99
C VAL A 132 21.11 5.78 -8.50
N LYS A 133 21.73 4.87 -9.27
CA LYS A 133 21.65 4.79 -10.72
C LYS A 133 20.90 3.54 -11.15
N VAL A 134 20.04 3.70 -12.16
CA VAL A 134 19.03 2.70 -12.52
C VAL A 134 19.07 2.41 -14.01
N TYR A 135 18.94 1.14 -14.36
CA TYR A 135 18.71 0.61 -15.69
C TYR A 135 17.35 -0.09 -15.77
N LEU A 136 16.82 -0.21 -16.98
CA LEU A 136 15.72 -1.14 -17.24
C LEU A 136 16.25 -2.58 -17.12
N GLY A 137 15.54 -3.45 -16.40
CA GLY A 137 15.74 -4.91 -16.51
C GLY A 137 15.14 -5.40 -17.82
N GLU A 138 15.53 -6.58 -18.32
CA GLU A 138 14.95 -7.15 -19.55
C GLU A 138 13.41 -7.18 -19.45
N CYS A 139 12.74 -6.32 -20.21
CA CYS A 139 11.28 -6.19 -20.19
C CYS A 139 10.65 -7.16 -21.19
N ASN A 140 9.88 -8.14 -20.70
CA ASN A 140 8.78 -8.73 -21.47
C ASN A 140 7.57 -7.80 -21.32
N VAL A 141 7.19 -7.13 -22.40
CA VAL A 141 6.19 -6.04 -22.40
C VAL A 141 4.73 -6.57 -22.45
N ASP A 142 4.53 -7.90 -22.49
CA ASP A 142 3.23 -8.50 -22.81
C ASP A 142 2.28 -8.73 -21.60
N ASP A 143 2.69 -8.47 -20.36
CA ASP A 143 1.91 -8.82 -19.15
C ASP A 143 1.32 -7.61 -18.36
N LEU A 144 0.82 -6.58 -19.06
CA LEU A 144 0.10 -5.44 -18.42
C LEU A 144 -1.27 -5.16 -19.03
#